data_AF-A0A4Y3QWS1-F1
#
_entry.id   AF-A0A4Y3QWS1-F1
#
_cell.length_a   1.000
_cell.length_b   1.000
_cell.length_c   1.000
_cell.angle_alpha   90.00
_cell.angle_beta   90.00
_cell.angle_gamma   90.00
#
_symmetry.space_group_name_H-M   'P 1'
#
loop_
_entity.id
_entity.type
_entity.pdbx_description
1 polymer ?
#
loop_
_entity_poly.entity_id
_entity_poly.type
_entity_poly.pdbx_seq_one_letter_code
_entity_poly.pdbx_strand_id
1 'polypeptide(L)'
;MTDPGRPVLRLPDTPGYPVARQVPLPEGHEHGPTGALSLRLGDLTVALDGELGEATAETLENGRTQFHYPLPPLVLSGRYSLDVKPEQQQQLDTAGDLRPLSRAEPSPGEPRQPGLPDEEREGFLDTARAQRERLVKESDNGYQLVSTFYEHNEVFNEVFQRGVEGWGGQGTQEMARDTDAAVREGGLVNDPNKRYQPKSGKPELSYNGLAFTHKLALEATLTVIGQEPDRDALQPKYQKALDASGRFAKTIREQTHNAKDALHPMTAAEVHAAVQQTPAPAEEFTVDPSPYLDPDAHLERITTYGGTAPGGLDEDDLRHIRSCRAKGLARLAAAEAAVGSVLHEGTCGTRITGGTITAETEQGDDGRGTAVVHVDLPDLSLELDDSAWEAEAGRTARERVARMHFVRTLLQDALAERLRTAVLDGRPELAHPDLTASES
;
A
#
# COMPACT_ATOMS: atom_id res chain seq x y z
N MET A 1 -35.29 -9.13 5.74
CA MET A 1 -35.62 -10.37 5.03
C MET A 1 -35.07 -10.25 3.63
N THR A 2 -33.93 -10.88 3.37
CA THR A 2 -33.29 -10.93 2.05
C THR A 2 -34.02 -11.97 1.18
N ASP A 3 -34.41 -11.56 -0.02
CA ASP A 3 -34.99 -12.42 -1.04
C ASP A 3 -33.95 -13.47 -1.49
N PRO A 4 -34.18 -14.78 -1.32
CA PRO A 4 -33.18 -15.83 -1.51
C PRO A 4 -32.70 -16.03 -2.96
N GLY A 5 -33.15 -15.21 -3.91
CA GLY A 5 -32.73 -15.24 -5.32
C GLY A 5 -31.79 -14.13 -5.76
N ARG A 6 -31.46 -13.13 -4.92
CA ARG A 6 -30.63 -11.99 -5.36
C ARG A 6 -29.13 -12.33 -5.33
N PRO A 7 -28.36 -11.93 -6.36
CA PRO A 7 -26.91 -12.13 -6.41
C PRO A 7 -26.23 -11.38 -5.25
N VAL A 8 -25.38 -12.09 -4.50
CA VAL A 8 -24.61 -11.52 -3.39
C VAL A 8 -23.12 -11.59 -3.71
N LEU A 9 -22.44 -10.46 -3.57
CA LEU A 9 -20.98 -10.37 -3.63
C LEU A 9 -20.41 -10.53 -2.22
N ARG A 10 -19.54 -11.52 -2.03
CA ARG A 10 -18.79 -11.67 -0.78
C ARG A 10 -17.51 -10.85 -0.82
N LEU A 11 -17.23 -10.17 0.28
CA LEU A 11 -15.97 -9.49 0.56
C LEU A 11 -15.11 -10.38 1.47
N PRO A 12 -13.78 -10.25 1.42
CA PRO A 12 -12.91 -10.93 2.36
C PRO A 12 -13.11 -10.40 3.79
N ASP A 13 -12.93 -11.27 4.77
CA ASP A 13 -12.86 -10.86 6.17
C ASP A 13 -11.69 -9.91 6.39
N THR A 14 -11.87 -8.92 7.25
CA THR A 14 -10.83 -7.96 7.57
C THR A 14 -9.89 -8.52 8.65
N PRO A 15 -8.64 -8.04 8.73
CA PRO A 15 -7.86 -8.22 9.95
C PRO A 15 -8.51 -7.44 11.12
N GLY A 16 -8.03 -7.71 12.34
CA GLY A 16 -8.41 -6.95 13.54
C GLY A 16 -7.71 -5.60 13.59
N TYR A 17 -8.41 -4.54 13.22
CA TYR A 17 -7.91 -3.16 13.20
C TYR A 17 -7.75 -2.60 14.61
N PRO A 18 -6.62 -1.98 14.98
CA PRO A 18 -6.44 -1.42 16.31
C PRO A 18 -7.39 -0.24 16.56
N VAL A 19 -8.15 -0.28 17.64
CA VAL A 19 -9.15 0.74 18.01
C VAL A 19 -8.64 1.63 19.14
N ALA A 20 -8.13 1.02 20.22
CA ALA A 20 -7.68 1.72 21.41
C ALA A 20 -6.71 0.84 22.21
N ARG A 21 -5.84 1.47 23.02
CA ARG A 21 -4.93 0.80 23.96
C ARG A 21 -5.16 1.34 25.37
N GLN A 22 -4.66 0.62 26.38
CA GLN A 22 -4.79 0.97 27.81
C GLN A 22 -6.25 1.19 28.25
N VAL A 23 -7.15 0.44 27.64
CA VAL A 23 -8.56 0.57 27.92
C VAL A 23 -8.88 -0.18 29.20
N PRO A 24 -9.52 0.46 30.20
CA PRO A 24 -9.99 -0.26 31.38
C PRO A 24 -10.96 -1.36 30.98
N LEU A 25 -10.60 -2.60 31.31
CA LEU A 25 -11.41 -3.78 31.03
C LEU A 25 -12.43 -4.01 32.17
N PRO A 26 -13.52 -4.76 31.90
CA PRO A 26 -14.44 -5.18 32.95
C PRO A 26 -13.72 -5.90 34.11
N GLU A 27 -14.20 -5.69 35.32
CA GLU A 27 -13.62 -6.32 36.51
C GLU A 27 -13.62 -7.85 36.37
N GLY A 28 -12.45 -8.47 36.56
CA GLY A 28 -12.28 -9.92 36.41
C GLY A 28 -12.02 -10.42 34.99
N HIS A 29 -11.80 -9.53 34.01
CA HIS A 29 -11.40 -9.93 32.64
C HIS A 29 -10.07 -10.72 32.65
N GLU A 30 -9.99 -11.78 31.84
CA GLU A 30 -8.85 -12.74 31.84
C GLU A 30 -7.50 -12.12 31.46
N HIS A 31 -7.53 -10.97 30.78
CA HIS A 31 -6.35 -10.23 30.33
C HIS A 31 -5.88 -9.15 31.32
N GLY A 32 -6.52 -9.03 32.48
CA GLY A 32 -6.15 -8.06 33.52
C GLY A 32 -7.01 -6.79 33.50
N PRO A 33 -6.61 -5.74 34.25
CA PRO A 33 -7.42 -4.53 34.43
C PRO A 33 -7.42 -3.61 33.19
N THR A 34 -6.45 -3.76 32.28
CA THR A 34 -6.33 -2.98 31.06
C THR A 34 -5.99 -3.87 29.86
N GLY A 35 -6.40 -3.44 28.67
CA GLY A 35 -6.10 -4.16 27.43
C GLY A 35 -6.13 -3.27 26.19
N ALA A 36 -5.78 -3.88 25.06
CA ALA A 36 -5.89 -3.25 23.74
C ALA A 36 -7.14 -3.77 23.02
N LEU A 37 -7.89 -2.87 22.38
CA LEU A 37 -9.09 -3.18 21.60
C LEU A 37 -8.75 -3.22 20.11
N SER A 38 -9.29 -4.20 19.40
CA SER A 38 -9.26 -4.27 17.93
C SER A 38 -10.62 -4.60 17.34
N LEU A 39 -10.97 -4.03 16.19
CA LEU A 39 -12.21 -4.27 15.45
C LEU A 39 -11.93 -5.10 14.20
N ARG A 40 -12.62 -6.23 14.06
CA ARG A 40 -12.63 -7.03 12.84
C ARG A 40 -14.04 -7.06 12.25
N LEU A 41 -14.12 -7.10 10.93
CA LEU A 41 -15.35 -7.26 10.17
C LEU A 41 -15.25 -8.57 9.38
N GLY A 42 -16.29 -9.38 9.45
CA GLY A 42 -16.34 -10.68 8.80
C GLY A 42 -17.70 -10.96 8.18
N ASP A 43 -17.75 -11.97 7.33
CA ASP A 43 -18.96 -12.35 6.58
C ASP A 43 -19.59 -11.19 5.83
N LEU A 44 -18.75 -10.28 5.31
CA LEU A 44 -19.20 -9.11 4.59
C LEU A 44 -19.79 -9.52 3.24
N THR A 45 -21.01 -9.05 3.01
CA THR A 45 -21.82 -9.36 1.83
C THR A 45 -22.45 -8.09 1.30
N VAL A 46 -22.51 -7.98 -0.02
CA VAL A 46 -23.14 -6.86 -0.72
C VAL A 46 -24.20 -7.41 -1.65
N ALA A 47 -25.40 -6.86 -1.52
CA ALA A 47 -26.50 -7.13 -2.41
C ALA A 47 -26.94 -5.83 -3.11
N LEU A 48 -27.31 -5.94 -4.38
CA LEU A 48 -28.00 -4.88 -5.09
C LEU A 48 -29.46 -4.82 -4.59
N ASP A 49 -29.93 -3.62 -4.27
CA ASP A 49 -31.31 -3.37 -3.93
C ASP A 49 -32.04 -2.63 -5.05
N GLY A 50 -32.21 -3.34 -6.15
CA GLY A 50 -32.86 -2.87 -7.37
C GLY A 50 -32.19 -3.44 -8.61
N GLU A 51 -32.71 -3.06 -9.77
CA GLU A 51 -32.09 -3.31 -11.07
C GLU A 51 -31.09 -2.18 -11.39
N LEU A 52 -30.11 -2.47 -12.24
CA LEU A 52 -29.22 -1.45 -12.82
C LEU A 52 -30.04 -0.36 -13.51
N GLY A 53 -29.67 0.90 -13.29
CA GLY A 53 -30.29 1.99 -14.04
C GLY A 53 -29.84 2.00 -15.51
N GLU A 54 -30.58 2.73 -16.33
CA GLU A 54 -30.26 2.88 -17.75
C GLU A 54 -28.88 3.52 -17.93
N ALA A 55 -28.09 2.95 -18.85
CA ALA A 55 -26.76 3.44 -19.16
C ALA A 55 -26.82 4.71 -19.99
N THR A 56 -25.99 5.69 -19.67
CA THR A 56 -25.75 6.84 -20.55
C THR A 56 -24.39 6.69 -21.21
N ALA A 57 -24.32 6.94 -22.52
CA ALA A 57 -23.08 6.88 -23.29
C ALA A 57 -22.63 8.28 -23.70
N GLU A 58 -21.35 8.58 -23.49
CA GLU A 58 -20.69 9.79 -23.94
C GLU A 58 -19.54 9.41 -24.88
N THR A 59 -19.43 10.13 -26.00
CA THR A 59 -18.28 9.98 -26.90
C THR A 59 -17.23 11.02 -26.53
N LEU A 60 -16.07 10.54 -26.09
CA LEU A 60 -14.95 11.38 -25.70
C LEU A 60 -14.26 11.97 -26.94
N GLU A 61 -13.57 13.09 -26.78
CA GLU A 61 -12.87 13.80 -27.88
C GLU A 61 -11.82 12.94 -28.61
N ASN A 62 -11.31 11.91 -27.96
CA ASN A 62 -10.37 10.93 -28.52
C ASN A 62 -11.04 9.80 -29.32
N GLY A 63 -12.36 9.85 -29.53
CA GLY A 63 -13.13 8.84 -30.24
C GLY A 63 -13.49 7.60 -29.43
N ARG A 64 -13.14 7.54 -28.14
CA ARG A 64 -13.54 6.46 -27.23
C ARG A 64 -14.98 6.68 -26.74
N THR A 65 -15.70 5.60 -26.48
CA THR A 65 -17.03 5.67 -25.86
C THR A 65 -16.93 5.31 -24.39
N GLN A 66 -17.40 6.23 -23.55
CA GLN A 66 -17.53 6.07 -22.11
C GLN A 66 -18.98 5.81 -21.76
N PHE A 67 -19.24 4.74 -21.02
CA PHE A 67 -20.56 4.38 -20.54
C PHE A 67 -20.62 4.62 -19.04
N HIS A 68 -21.68 5.30 -18.58
CA HIS A 68 -21.97 5.50 -17.18
C HIS A 68 -23.21 4.70 -16.79
N TYR A 69 -23.05 3.81 -15.82
CA TYR A 69 -24.10 2.96 -15.29
C TYR A 69 -24.40 3.37 -13.84
N PRO A 70 -25.53 4.01 -13.56
CA PRO A 70 -25.94 4.29 -12.19
C PRO A 70 -26.26 2.97 -11.47
N LEU A 71 -25.61 2.75 -10.33
CA LEU A 71 -25.87 1.60 -9.48
C LEU A 71 -27.16 1.81 -8.68
N PRO A 72 -28.01 0.78 -8.53
CA PRO A 72 -29.07 0.82 -7.56
C PRO A 72 -28.45 0.86 -6.14
N PRO A 73 -29.25 1.20 -5.11
CA PRO A 73 -28.77 1.15 -3.74
C PRO A 73 -28.09 -0.19 -3.42
N LEU A 74 -26.91 -0.15 -2.83
CA LEU A 74 -26.18 -1.32 -2.38
C LEU A 74 -26.45 -1.53 -0.89
N VAL A 75 -26.73 -2.77 -0.51
CA VAL A 75 -26.89 -3.16 0.90
C VAL A 75 -25.67 -3.97 1.31
N LEU A 76 -24.82 -3.36 2.14
CA LEU A 76 -23.69 -4.03 2.78
C LEU A 76 -24.18 -4.60 4.11
N SER A 77 -23.91 -5.89 4.36
CA SER A 77 -24.22 -6.56 5.62
C SER A 77 -23.12 -7.53 6.02
N GLY A 78 -22.86 -7.67 7.31
CA GLY A 78 -21.89 -8.62 7.85
C GLY A 78 -21.90 -8.65 9.37
N ARG A 79 -20.81 -9.13 9.94
CA ARG A 79 -20.58 -9.24 11.37
C ARG A 79 -19.35 -8.43 11.78
N TYR A 80 -19.33 -7.92 12.99
CA TYR A 80 -18.15 -7.36 13.60
C TYR A 80 -17.75 -8.17 14.84
N SER A 81 -16.45 -8.17 15.15
CA SER A 81 -15.93 -8.55 16.46
C SER A 81 -15.04 -7.43 16.99
N LEU A 82 -15.32 -6.98 18.22
CA LEU A 82 -14.45 -6.14 19.01
C LEU A 82 -13.68 -7.06 19.95
N ASP A 83 -12.40 -7.26 19.66
CA ASP A 83 -11.53 -8.18 20.37
C ASP A 83 -10.66 -7.42 21.38
N VAL A 84 -10.41 -8.03 22.55
CA VAL A 84 -9.48 -7.54 23.58
C VAL A 84 -8.21 -8.36 23.53
N LYS A 85 -7.06 -7.68 23.60
CA LYS A 85 -5.74 -8.30 23.69
C LYS A 85 -5.08 -7.92 25.02
N PRO A 86 -4.32 -8.85 25.65
CA PRO A 86 -3.48 -8.51 26.78
C PRO A 86 -2.38 -7.55 26.33
N GLU A 87 -2.13 -6.53 27.15
CA GLU A 87 -1.06 -5.57 26.92
C GLU A 87 0.30 -6.27 27.09
N GLN A 88 1.18 -6.18 26.09
CA GLN A 88 2.57 -6.57 26.29
C GLN A 88 3.26 -5.50 27.15
N GLN A 89 3.36 -5.73 28.46
CA GLN A 89 4.43 -5.09 29.24
C GLN A 89 5.75 -5.69 28.76
N GLN A 90 6.51 -4.96 27.95
CA GLN A 90 7.87 -5.39 27.61
C GLN A 90 8.74 -5.38 28.86
N GLN A 91 9.17 -6.58 29.26
CA GLN A 91 10.28 -6.81 30.17
C GLN A 91 11.53 -7.13 29.35
N LEU A 92 12.25 -6.15 28.79
CA LEU A 92 13.67 -6.32 28.42
C LEU A 92 14.39 -4.99 28.14
N ASP A 93 15.61 -4.93 28.68
CA ASP A 93 16.61 -3.86 28.62
C ASP A 93 17.41 -3.96 27.32
N THR A 94 17.51 -2.86 26.58
CA THR A 94 18.11 -2.75 25.24
C THR A 94 19.59 -2.38 25.25
N ALA A 95 20.35 -2.77 26.30
CA ALA A 95 21.78 -2.50 26.43
C ALA A 95 22.70 -3.70 26.10
N GLY A 96 22.55 -4.30 24.92
CA GLY A 96 23.74 -4.78 24.19
C GLY A 96 24.11 -6.28 24.20
N ASP A 97 23.18 -7.22 24.38
CA ASP A 97 23.49 -8.63 24.08
C ASP A 97 22.44 -9.25 23.14
N LEU A 98 22.68 -9.06 21.84
CA LEU A 98 21.88 -9.53 20.70
C LEU A 98 21.82 -11.07 20.65
N ARG A 99 20.95 -11.70 21.45
CA ARG A 99 20.53 -13.08 21.22
C ARG A 99 19.06 -13.15 20.83
N PRO A 100 18.71 -13.95 19.81
CA PRO A 100 17.32 -14.12 19.42
C PRO A 100 16.59 -15.00 20.43
N LEU A 101 15.46 -14.51 20.96
CA LEU A 101 14.50 -15.35 21.67
C LEU A 101 13.58 -16.02 20.63
N SER A 102 13.82 -17.31 20.42
CA SER A 102 12.99 -18.31 19.72
C SER A 102 12.79 -18.17 18.20
N ARG A 103 13.06 -19.28 17.50
CA ARG A 103 12.59 -19.55 16.14
C ARG A 103 11.07 -19.46 16.11
N ALA A 104 10.53 -18.39 15.55
CA ALA A 104 9.18 -18.43 15.01
C ALA A 104 9.21 -19.32 13.77
N GLU A 105 8.45 -20.41 13.77
CA GLU A 105 8.15 -21.11 12.53
C GLU A 105 7.34 -20.19 11.62
N PRO A 106 7.61 -20.19 10.31
CA PRO A 106 6.90 -19.35 9.35
C PRO A 106 5.41 -19.70 9.35
N SER A 107 4.56 -18.68 9.46
CA SER A 107 3.11 -18.80 9.31
C SER A 107 2.76 -19.40 7.94
N PRO A 108 1.81 -20.33 7.83
CA PRO A 108 1.41 -20.91 6.57
C PRO A 108 0.50 -19.93 5.81
N GLY A 109 0.83 -19.65 4.55
CA GLY A 109 -0.15 -19.13 3.60
C GLY A 109 0.20 -17.81 2.91
N GLU A 110 1.22 -17.82 2.07
CA GLU A 110 1.13 -17.30 0.70
C GLU A 110 2.12 -18.14 -0.12
N PRO A 111 1.76 -18.61 -1.34
CA PRO A 111 2.75 -19.27 -2.20
C PRO A 111 3.86 -18.25 -2.46
N ARG A 112 5.05 -18.50 -1.89
CA ARG A 112 6.25 -17.76 -2.27
C ARG A 112 6.34 -17.88 -3.78
N GLN A 113 6.25 -16.75 -4.49
CA GLN A 113 6.68 -16.72 -5.88
C GLN A 113 8.07 -17.37 -5.93
N PRO A 114 8.36 -18.23 -6.92
CA PRO A 114 9.68 -18.84 -7.02
C PRO A 114 10.69 -17.70 -7.04
N GLY A 115 11.50 -17.64 -5.98
CA GLY A 115 12.56 -16.65 -5.87
C GLY A 115 13.58 -16.84 -6.99
N LEU A 116 14.45 -15.84 -7.18
CA LEU A 116 15.62 -15.99 -8.03
C LEU A 116 16.37 -17.29 -7.67
N PRO A 117 16.87 -18.05 -8.66
CA PRO A 117 17.79 -19.16 -8.41
C PRO A 117 18.94 -18.71 -7.51
N ASP A 118 19.38 -19.57 -6.59
CA ASP A 118 20.41 -19.21 -5.61
C ASP A 118 21.70 -18.67 -6.26
N GLU A 119 22.10 -19.24 -7.40
CA GLU A 119 23.27 -18.80 -8.18
C GLU A 119 23.11 -17.38 -8.73
N GLU A 120 21.93 -17.05 -9.24
CA GLU A 120 21.61 -15.70 -9.72
C GLU A 120 21.62 -14.69 -8.56
N ARG A 121 21.04 -15.08 -7.42
CA ARG A 121 21.04 -14.26 -6.20
C ARG A 121 22.47 -13.98 -5.69
N GLU A 122 23.32 -14.99 -5.59
CA GLU A 122 24.71 -14.81 -5.16
C GLU A 122 25.49 -13.94 -6.17
N GLY A 123 25.25 -14.13 -7.46
CA GLY A 123 25.83 -13.28 -8.50
C GLY A 123 25.50 -11.79 -8.32
N PHE A 124 24.24 -11.46 -8.06
CA PHE A 124 23.84 -10.07 -7.80
C PHE A 124 24.48 -9.51 -6.52
N LEU A 125 24.58 -10.33 -5.47
CA LEU A 125 25.23 -9.92 -4.23
C LEU A 125 26.72 -9.63 -4.42
N ASP A 126 27.41 -10.43 -5.22
CA ASP A 126 28.83 -10.21 -5.52
C ASP A 126 29.05 -8.95 -6.36
N THR A 127 28.21 -8.70 -7.37
CA THR A 127 28.23 -7.45 -8.13
C THR A 127 27.99 -6.25 -7.20
N ALA A 128 26.98 -6.31 -6.34
CA ALA A 128 26.67 -5.24 -5.39
C ALA A 128 27.82 -4.98 -4.40
N ARG A 129 28.45 -6.04 -3.86
CA ARG A 129 29.65 -5.93 -3.01
C ARG A 129 30.80 -5.26 -3.73
N ALA A 130 31.06 -5.64 -4.98
CA ALA A 130 32.13 -5.06 -5.80
C ALA A 130 31.85 -3.56 -6.09
N GLN A 131 30.62 -3.18 -6.44
CA GLN A 131 30.27 -1.78 -6.67
C GLN A 131 30.35 -0.96 -5.38
N ARG A 132 29.94 -1.52 -4.23
CA ARG A 132 30.09 -0.88 -2.92
C ARG A 132 31.55 -0.62 -2.58
N GLU A 133 32.43 -1.61 -2.76
CA GLU A 133 33.87 -1.43 -2.55
C GLU A 133 34.45 -0.34 -3.45
N ARG A 134 34.00 -0.31 -4.70
CA ARG A 134 34.40 0.70 -5.68
C ARG A 134 34.00 2.11 -5.23
N LEU A 135 32.74 2.31 -4.84
CA LEU A 135 32.24 3.59 -4.32
C LEU A 135 33.06 4.08 -3.12
N VAL A 136 33.38 3.19 -2.19
CA VAL A 136 34.17 3.52 -0.99
C VAL A 136 35.62 3.88 -1.33
N LYS A 137 36.23 3.17 -2.27
CA LYS A 137 37.65 3.36 -2.63
C LYS A 137 37.88 4.56 -3.54
N GLU A 138 36.93 4.87 -4.42
CA GLU A 138 37.12 5.84 -5.50
C GLU A 138 36.69 7.26 -5.14
N SER A 139 35.91 7.48 -4.07
CA SER A 139 35.47 8.84 -3.71
C SER A 139 34.99 9.01 -2.27
N ASP A 140 35.27 10.17 -1.68
CA ASP A 140 34.77 10.55 -0.36
C ASP A 140 33.23 10.57 -0.32
N ASN A 141 32.60 11.04 -1.41
CA ASN A 141 31.15 11.07 -1.53
C ASN A 141 30.54 9.66 -1.60
N GLY A 142 31.22 8.72 -2.26
CA GLY A 142 30.85 7.31 -2.32
C GLY A 142 30.98 6.65 -0.94
N TYR A 143 32.04 6.98 -0.19
CA TYR A 143 32.17 6.58 1.21
C TYR A 143 31.03 7.13 2.08
N GLN A 144 30.70 8.42 1.96
CA GLN A 144 29.60 9.04 2.72
C GLN A 144 28.24 8.42 2.39
N LEU A 145 27.97 8.16 1.11
CA LEU A 145 26.74 7.49 0.66
C LEU A 145 26.60 6.10 1.28
N VAL A 146 27.66 5.29 1.22
CA VAL A 146 27.67 3.95 1.81
C VAL A 146 27.57 4.00 3.33
N SER A 147 28.22 4.99 3.97
CA SER A 147 28.14 5.19 5.43
C SER A 147 26.73 5.56 5.88
N THR A 148 26.06 6.46 5.15
CA THR A 148 24.66 6.85 5.42
C THR A 148 23.72 5.65 5.27
N PHE A 149 23.93 4.80 4.26
CA PHE A 149 23.17 3.56 4.13
C PHE A 149 23.36 2.66 5.36
N TYR A 150 24.60 2.48 5.83
CA TYR A 150 24.87 1.65 7.02
C TYR A 150 24.32 2.22 8.31
N GLU A 151 24.29 3.55 8.48
CA GLU A 151 23.67 4.21 9.63
C GLU A 151 22.19 3.81 9.79
N HIS A 152 21.50 3.58 8.67
CA HIS A 152 20.08 3.23 8.64
C HIS A 152 19.80 1.76 8.25
N ASN A 153 20.84 0.92 8.13
CA ASN A 153 20.68 -0.45 7.63
C ASN A 153 19.78 -1.31 8.53
N GLU A 154 19.81 -1.12 9.85
CA GLU A 154 18.88 -1.80 10.76
C GLU A 154 17.43 -1.45 10.43
N VAL A 155 17.15 -0.16 10.23
CA VAL A 155 15.82 0.37 9.90
C VAL A 155 15.36 -0.15 8.54
N PHE A 156 16.21 -0.08 7.52
CA PHE A 156 15.86 -0.59 6.19
C PHE A 156 15.64 -2.10 6.21
N ASN A 157 16.48 -2.88 6.89
CA ASN A 157 16.31 -4.32 7.01
C ASN A 157 14.97 -4.67 7.70
N GLU A 158 14.61 -3.97 8.77
CA GLU A 158 13.30 -4.16 9.41
C GLU A 158 12.13 -3.86 8.46
N VAL A 159 12.23 -2.76 7.70
CA VAL A 159 11.21 -2.38 6.71
C VAL A 159 11.05 -3.47 5.63
N PHE A 160 12.16 -4.01 5.11
CA PHE A 160 12.14 -5.10 4.13
C PHE A 160 11.60 -6.41 4.69
N GLN A 161 11.92 -6.76 5.94
CA GLN A 161 11.39 -7.96 6.60
C GLN A 161 9.87 -7.89 6.80
N ARG A 162 9.30 -6.69 6.93
CA ARG A 162 7.85 -6.46 7.03
C ARG A 162 7.14 -6.44 5.66
N GLY A 163 7.91 -6.57 4.57
CA GLY A 163 7.42 -6.75 3.20
C GLY A 163 7.03 -5.45 2.50
N VAL A 164 7.99 -4.67 2.02
CA VAL A 164 7.68 -3.44 1.26
C VAL A 164 6.93 -3.78 -0.03
N GLU A 165 5.86 -3.03 -0.31
CA GLU A 165 5.08 -3.24 -1.54
C GLU A 165 5.92 -2.99 -2.80
N GLY A 166 5.74 -3.84 -3.81
CA GLY A 166 6.40 -3.71 -5.12
C GLY A 166 7.79 -4.36 -5.21
N TRP A 167 8.48 -4.58 -4.09
CA TRP A 167 9.88 -5.06 -4.10
C TRP A 167 10.06 -6.57 -4.33
N GLY A 168 9.00 -7.36 -4.28
CA GLY A 168 9.04 -8.82 -4.45
C GLY A 168 8.56 -9.32 -5.82
N GLY A 169 8.26 -8.43 -6.77
CA GLY A 169 7.62 -8.77 -8.04
C GLY A 169 8.58 -9.11 -9.18
N GLN A 170 8.01 -9.65 -10.28
CA GLN A 170 8.75 -9.99 -11.50
C GLN A 170 9.48 -8.77 -12.09
N GLY A 171 8.86 -7.59 -12.14
CA GLY A 171 9.50 -6.37 -12.65
C GLY A 171 10.74 -5.97 -11.85
N THR A 172 10.77 -6.19 -10.53
CA THR A 172 11.96 -5.93 -9.70
C THR A 172 13.09 -6.90 -10.03
N GLN A 173 12.76 -8.17 -10.29
CA GLN A 173 13.73 -9.19 -10.69
C GLN A 173 14.32 -8.90 -12.07
N GLU A 174 13.50 -8.50 -13.03
CA GLU A 174 13.92 -8.07 -14.36
C GLU A 174 14.81 -6.83 -14.29
N MET A 175 14.39 -5.81 -13.54
CA MET A 175 15.19 -4.61 -13.30
C MET A 175 16.54 -4.96 -12.67
N ALA A 176 16.58 -5.88 -11.69
CA ALA A 176 17.83 -6.33 -11.08
C ALA A 176 18.76 -7.04 -12.08
N ARG A 177 18.22 -7.93 -12.94
CA ARG A 177 18.98 -8.58 -14.02
C ARG A 177 19.60 -7.56 -14.96
N ASP A 178 18.80 -6.58 -15.37
CA ASP A 178 19.21 -5.56 -16.31
C ASP A 178 20.27 -4.63 -15.71
N THR A 179 20.13 -4.26 -14.44
CA THR A 179 21.16 -3.50 -13.71
C THR A 179 22.45 -4.31 -13.58
N ASP A 180 22.38 -5.59 -13.20
CA ASP A 180 23.58 -6.44 -13.05
C ASP A 180 24.33 -6.61 -14.38
N ALA A 181 23.60 -6.90 -15.46
CA ALA A 181 24.16 -6.98 -16.81
C ALA A 181 24.80 -5.65 -17.23
N ALA A 182 24.09 -4.52 -17.06
CA ALA A 182 24.62 -3.20 -17.40
C ALA A 182 25.92 -2.88 -16.64
N VAL A 183 26.00 -3.23 -15.35
CA VAL A 183 27.18 -3.00 -14.52
C VAL A 183 28.36 -3.89 -14.94
N ARG A 184 28.12 -5.14 -15.31
CA ARG A 184 29.17 -6.10 -15.72
C ARG A 184 29.68 -5.84 -17.13
N GLU A 185 28.79 -5.49 -18.05
CA GLU A 185 29.07 -5.41 -19.49
C GLU A 185 29.31 -3.96 -19.96
N GLY A 186 29.07 -2.96 -19.11
CA GLY A 186 29.21 -1.55 -19.47
C GLY A 186 28.02 -0.99 -20.26
N GLY A 187 26.83 -1.57 -20.07
CA GLY A 187 25.58 -1.12 -20.68
C GLY A 187 24.94 0.07 -19.95
N LEU A 188 23.77 0.48 -20.46
CA LEU A 188 22.92 1.50 -19.82
C LEU A 188 22.20 0.89 -18.63
N VAL A 189 22.34 1.51 -17.45
CA VAL A 189 21.69 1.08 -16.21
C VAL A 189 20.19 1.36 -16.28
N ASN A 190 19.80 2.54 -16.74
CA ASN A 190 18.41 2.98 -16.93
C ASN A 190 18.07 3.07 -18.42
N ASP A 191 18.18 1.94 -19.14
CA ASP A 191 17.90 1.86 -20.57
C ASP A 191 16.47 2.36 -20.91
N PRO A 192 16.31 3.37 -21.79
CA PRO A 192 15.01 3.94 -22.14
C PRO A 192 14.06 2.95 -22.84
N ASN A 193 14.59 1.88 -23.44
CA ASN A 193 13.81 0.89 -24.18
C ASN A 193 13.27 -0.23 -23.28
N LYS A 194 13.73 -0.32 -22.03
CA LYS A 194 13.27 -1.34 -21.09
C LYS A 194 12.07 -0.87 -20.30
N ARG A 195 11.18 -1.82 -20.02
CA ARG A 195 9.92 -1.63 -19.32
C ARG A 195 9.73 -2.78 -18.34
N TYR A 196 9.22 -2.46 -17.15
CA TYR A 196 9.16 -3.38 -16.03
C TYR A 196 7.76 -3.40 -15.46
N GLN A 197 7.19 -4.59 -15.29
CA GLN A 197 5.85 -4.73 -14.75
C GLN A 197 5.89 -4.86 -13.21
N PRO A 198 5.43 -3.84 -12.44
CA PRO A 198 5.49 -3.88 -10.97
C PRO A 198 4.58 -4.97 -10.38
N LYS A 199 3.45 -5.24 -11.02
CA LYS A 199 2.49 -6.29 -10.65
C LYS A 199 1.61 -6.66 -11.86
N SER A 200 1.15 -7.90 -11.91
CA SER A 200 0.18 -8.35 -12.92
C SER A 200 -1.02 -7.39 -13.00
N GLY A 201 -1.38 -6.98 -14.22
CA GLY A 201 -2.49 -6.07 -14.48
C GLY A 201 -2.22 -4.59 -14.19
N LYS A 202 -0.98 -4.22 -13.84
CA LYS A 202 -0.54 -2.82 -13.80
C LYS A 202 0.25 -2.46 -15.06
N PRO A 203 0.21 -1.17 -15.48
CA PRO A 203 1.03 -0.69 -16.59
C PRO A 203 2.52 -0.97 -16.36
N GLU A 204 3.24 -1.22 -17.44
CA GLU A 204 4.69 -1.32 -17.38
C GLU A 204 5.31 0.07 -17.12
N LEU A 205 6.35 0.11 -16.30
CA LEU A 205 7.04 1.33 -15.91
C LEU A 205 8.45 1.38 -16.51
N SER A 206 8.96 2.59 -16.73
CA SER A 206 10.38 2.78 -17.02
C SER A 206 11.23 2.42 -15.79
N TYR A 207 12.55 2.33 -15.98
CA TYR A 207 13.49 2.14 -14.86
C TYR A 207 13.29 3.17 -13.74
N ASN A 208 13.21 4.45 -14.11
CA ASN A 208 13.03 5.55 -13.16
C ASN A 208 11.63 5.52 -12.52
N GLY A 209 10.59 5.20 -13.30
CA GLY A 209 9.23 5.06 -12.79
C GLY A 209 9.16 3.97 -11.72
N LEU A 210 9.70 2.78 -12.00
CA LEU A 210 9.72 1.68 -11.03
C LEU A 210 10.58 2.01 -9.79
N ALA A 211 11.76 2.62 -9.98
CA ALA A 211 12.59 3.07 -8.86
C ALA A 211 11.88 4.09 -7.97
N PHE A 212 11.11 5.01 -8.57
CA PHE A 212 10.33 6.00 -7.84
C PHE A 212 9.17 5.35 -7.07
N THR A 213 8.43 4.43 -7.68
CA THR A 213 7.38 3.64 -7.01
C THR A 213 7.94 2.86 -5.81
N HIS A 214 9.12 2.25 -5.96
CA HIS A 214 9.83 1.57 -4.88
C HIS A 214 10.24 2.50 -3.74
N LYS A 215 10.74 3.70 -4.06
CA LYS A 215 11.05 4.75 -3.08
C LYS A 215 9.79 5.13 -2.29
N LEU A 216 8.68 5.44 -2.96
CA LEU A 216 7.44 5.81 -2.27
C LEU A 216 6.93 4.70 -1.35
N ALA A 217 7.04 3.44 -1.77
CA ALA A 217 6.66 2.29 -0.94
C ALA A 217 7.56 2.17 0.30
N LEU A 218 8.87 2.39 0.15
CA LEU A 218 9.82 2.42 1.27
C LEU A 218 9.46 3.54 2.26
N GLU A 219 9.25 4.75 1.76
CA GLU A 219 8.95 5.94 2.58
C GLU A 219 7.59 5.83 3.29
N ALA A 220 6.57 5.31 2.61
CA ALA A 220 5.29 5.00 3.24
C ALA A 220 5.44 3.95 4.36
N THR A 221 6.25 2.91 4.15
CA THR A 221 6.46 1.86 5.15
C THR A 221 7.28 2.37 6.35
N LEU A 222 8.29 3.21 6.12
CA LEU A 222 9.05 3.89 7.17
C LEU A 222 8.14 4.73 8.05
N THR A 223 7.24 5.51 7.44
CA THR A 223 6.25 6.31 8.17
C THR A 223 5.31 5.43 8.98
N VAL A 224 4.76 4.35 8.40
CA VAL A 224 3.85 3.45 9.14
C VAL A 224 4.53 2.82 10.36
N ILE A 225 5.75 2.29 10.22
CA ILE A 225 6.47 1.67 11.34
C ILE A 225 6.86 2.73 12.39
N GLY A 226 7.21 3.94 11.94
CA GLY A 226 7.56 5.06 12.83
C GLY A 226 6.38 5.59 13.65
N GLN A 227 5.14 5.22 13.32
CA GLN A 227 3.92 5.56 14.08
C GLN A 227 3.48 4.44 15.03
N GLU A 228 4.29 3.39 15.22
CA GLU A 228 3.97 2.32 16.17
C GLU A 228 3.99 2.85 17.62
N PRO A 229 2.92 2.59 18.41
CA PRO A 229 2.74 3.18 19.74
C PRO A 229 3.78 2.77 20.81
N ASP A 230 4.60 1.73 20.56
CA ASP A 230 5.70 1.32 21.46
C ASP A 230 7.07 1.83 20.98
N ARG A 231 7.08 2.76 20.01
CA ARG A 231 8.27 3.25 19.33
C ARG A 231 8.44 4.77 19.41
N ASP A 232 7.84 5.46 20.37
CA ASP A 232 8.02 6.92 20.55
C ASP A 232 9.50 7.33 20.65
N ALA A 233 10.34 6.52 21.32
CA ALA A 233 11.79 6.74 21.40
C ALA A 233 12.53 6.42 20.07
N LEU A 234 11.90 5.66 19.18
CA LEU A 234 12.43 5.19 17.89
C LEU A 234 11.82 5.94 16.69
N GLN A 235 10.76 6.72 16.87
CA GLN A 235 10.20 7.60 15.83
C GLN A 235 11.28 8.49 15.18
N PRO A 236 12.26 9.06 15.93
CA PRO A 236 13.37 9.79 15.34
C PRO A 236 14.26 8.94 14.42
N LYS A 237 14.44 7.62 14.67
CA LYS A 237 15.26 6.77 13.79
C LYS A 237 14.59 6.49 12.44
N TYR A 238 13.27 6.31 12.41
CA TYR A 238 12.52 6.17 11.15
C TYR A 238 12.44 7.47 10.38
N GLN A 239 12.22 8.60 11.07
CA GLN A 239 12.24 9.91 10.43
C GLN A 239 13.62 10.21 9.82
N LYS A 240 14.72 9.91 10.52
CA LYS A 240 16.07 10.07 9.96
C LYS A 240 16.30 9.20 8.71
N ALA A 241 15.83 7.95 8.72
CA ALA A 241 15.93 7.08 7.54
C ALA A 241 15.07 7.59 6.37
N LEU A 242 13.88 8.13 6.66
CA LEU A 242 13.02 8.80 5.70
C LEU A 242 13.70 10.03 5.10
N ASP A 243 14.28 10.89 5.94
CA ASP A 243 15.05 12.06 5.55
C ASP A 243 16.26 11.69 4.68
N ALA A 244 16.98 10.63 5.03
CA ALA A 244 18.10 10.11 4.24
C ALA A 244 17.66 9.61 2.85
N SER A 245 16.55 8.86 2.77
CA SER A 245 15.95 8.41 1.50
C SER A 245 15.56 9.58 0.62
N GLY A 246 14.83 10.56 1.17
CA GLY A 246 14.39 11.73 0.43
C GLY A 246 15.57 12.61 -0.01
N ARG A 247 16.60 12.77 0.83
CA ARG A 247 17.82 13.51 0.50
C ARG A 247 18.54 12.86 -0.67
N PHE A 248 18.74 11.54 -0.62
CA PHE A 248 19.36 10.79 -1.70
C PHE A 248 18.61 10.99 -3.03
N ALA A 249 17.28 10.88 -3.02
CA ALA A 249 16.49 11.08 -4.21
C ALA A 249 16.56 12.52 -4.76
N LYS A 250 16.53 13.53 -3.88
CA LYS A 250 16.73 14.94 -4.26
C LYS A 250 18.08 15.12 -4.95
N THR A 251 19.15 14.58 -4.36
CA THR A 251 20.50 14.64 -4.90
C THR A 251 20.60 13.98 -6.28
N ILE A 252 20.05 12.78 -6.47
CA ILE A 252 20.04 12.10 -7.77
C ILE A 252 19.33 12.97 -8.82
N ARG A 253 18.16 13.53 -8.48
CA ARG A 253 17.41 14.40 -9.40
C ARG A 253 18.17 15.65 -9.78
N GLU A 254 18.82 16.31 -8.82
CA GLU A 254 19.56 17.55 -9.08
C GLU A 254 20.84 17.31 -9.88
N GLN A 255 21.53 16.18 -9.67
CA GLN A 255 22.82 15.89 -10.30
C GLN A 255 22.68 15.21 -11.67
N THR A 256 21.69 14.34 -11.83
CA THR A 256 21.55 13.52 -13.04
C THR A 256 20.38 13.94 -13.92
N HIS A 257 19.54 14.85 -13.42
CA HIS A 257 18.25 15.23 -14.01
C HIS A 257 17.25 14.06 -14.16
N ASN A 258 17.58 12.87 -13.68
CA ASN A 258 16.64 11.75 -13.63
C ASN A 258 15.55 12.02 -12.58
N ALA A 259 14.30 11.89 -12.99
CA ALA A 259 13.11 11.96 -12.15
C ALA A 259 12.13 10.83 -12.54
N LYS A 260 10.96 10.77 -11.88
CA LYS A 260 9.89 9.82 -12.21
C LYS A 260 9.59 9.78 -13.72
N ASP A 261 9.35 10.95 -14.30
CA ASP A 261 8.94 11.10 -15.71
C ASP A 261 10.07 11.62 -16.62
N ALA A 262 11.27 11.85 -16.07
CA ALA A 262 12.44 12.32 -16.82
C ALA A 262 13.54 11.26 -16.80
N LEU A 263 13.90 10.74 -17.97
CA LEU A 263 14.91 9.70 -18.13
C LEU A 263 16.12 10.24 -18.90
N HIS A 264 17.25 10.32 -18.21
CA HIS A 264 18.56 10.61 -18.77
C HIS A 264 19.38 9.31 -18.68
N PRO A 265 19.58 8.59 -19.80
CA PRO A 265 20.28 7.31 -19.79
C PRO A 265 21.71 7.47 -19.28
N MET A 266 22.15 6.54 -18.42
CA MET A 266 23.46 6.52 -17.81
C MET A 266 24.03 5.11 -17.82
N THR A 267 25.30 5.00 -18.18
CA THR A 267 26.14 3.82 -17.94
C THR A 267 26.54 3.72 -16.48
N ALA A 268 27.04 2.55 -16.06
CA ALA A 268 27.57 2.39 -14.70
C ALA A 268 28.70 3.39 -14.39
N ALA A 269 29.57 3.69 -15.37
CA ALA A 269 30.65 4.66 -15.20
C ALA A 269 30.12 6.09 -14.97
N GLU A 270 29.08 6.49 -15.68
CA GLU A 270 28.44 7.80 -15.51
C GLU A 270 27.72 7.89 -14.15
N VAL A 271 27.09 6.81 -13.68
CA VAL A 271 26.50 6.76 -12.33
C VAL A 271 27.58 6.96 -11.26
N HIS A 272 28.72 6.27 -11.36
CA HIS A 272 29.85 6.47 -10.45
C HIS A 272 30.40 7.90 -10.50
N ALA A 273 30.55 8.46 -11.70
CA ALA A 273 31.01 9.83 -11.88
C ALA A 273 30.05 10.85 -11.25
N ALA A 274 28.73 10.63 -11.36
CA ALA A 274 27.73 11.49 -10.70
C ALA A 274 27.85 11.44 -9.17
N VAL A 275 28.06 10.25 -8.60
CA VAL A 275 28.30 10.12 -7.15
C VAL A 275 29.59 10.83 -6.74
N GLN A 276 30.66 10.72 -7.52
CA GLN A 276 31.93 11.42 -7.27
C GLN A 276 31.77 12.95 -7.28
N GLN A 277 30.99 13.48 -8.21
CA GLN A 277 30.82 14.93 -8.40
C GLN A 277 29.78 15.55 -7.47
N THR A 278 29.02 14.72 -6.75
CA THR A 278 27.99 15.19 -5.82
C THR A 278 28.60 16.01 -4.69
N PRO A 279 28.26 17.30 -4.52
CA PRO A 279 28.74 18.07 -3.39
C PRO A 279 28.16 17.53 -2.08
N ALA A 280 28.94 17.64 -0.99
CA ALA A 280 28.44 17.30 0.34
C ALA A 280 27.15 18.12 0.65
N PRO A 281 26.10 17.50 1.24
CA PRO A 281 24.87 18.21 1.51
C PRO A 281 25.14 19.37 2.46
N ALA A 282 24.85 20.60 2.00
CA ALA A 282 25.13 21.83 2.75
C ALA A 282 24.03 22.20 3.76
N GLU A 283 22.86 21.57 3.68
CA GLU A 283 21.67 21.90 4.48
C GLU A 283 21.04 20.64 5.10
N GLU A 284 20.44 20.82 6.28
CA GLU A 284 19.53 19.81 6.84
C GLU A 284 18.34 19.63 5.89
N PHE A 285 18.14 18.38 5.44
CA PHE A 285 17.00 18.00 4.63
C PHE A 285 16.06 17.18 5.49
N THR A 286 14.79 17.59 5.54
CA THR A 286 13.71 16.88 6.22
C THR A 286 12.58 16.65 5.22
N VAL A 287 12.15 15.39 5.11
CA VAL A 287 10.96 15.03 4.34
C VAL A 287 9.74 15.44 5.14
N ASP A 288 8.80 16.13 4.49
CA ASP A 288 7.47 16.33 5.06
C ASP A 288 6.74 14.98 5.11
N PRO A 289 6.45 14.44 6.32
CA PRO A 289 5.80 13.15 6.43
C PRO A 289 4.28 13.23 6.16
N SER A 290 3.69 14.43 6.05
CA SER A 290 2.23 14.61 5.91
C SER A 290 1.61 13.84 4.74
N PRO A 291 2.20 13.74 3.53
CA PRO A 291 1.62 12.97 2.44
C PRO A 291 1.60 11.46 2.71
N TYR A 292 2.48 10.98 3.60
CA TYR A 292 2.57 9.57 3.99
C TYR A 292 1.73 9.26 5.24
N LEU A 293 1.47 10.27 6.06
CA LEU A 293 0.61 10.16 7.25
C LEU A 293 -0.87 10.26 6.91
N ASP A 294 -1.23 11.17 6.00
CA ASP A 294 -2.60 11.46 5.60
C ASP A 294 -2.70 11.71 4.07
N PRO A 295 -2.46 10.66 3.24
CA PRO A 295 -2.54 10.78 1.79
C PRO A 295 -3.94 11.23 1.30
N ASP A 296 -5.00 10.91 2.05
CA ASP A 296 -6.38 11.23 1.67
C ASP A 296 -6.66 12.74 1.72
N ALA A 297 -6.20 13.43 2.76
CA ALA A 297 -6.31 14.90 2.83
C ALA A 297 -5.58 15.59 1.66
N HIS A 298 -4.44 15.03 1.23
CA HIS A 298 -3.72 15.57 0.08
C HIS A 298 -4.40 15.24 -1.26
N LEU A 299 -4.98 14.04 -1.40
CA LEU A 299 -5.77 13.65 -2.57
C LEU A 299 -7.00 14.54 -2.74
N GLU A 300 -7.77 14.76 -1.67
CA GLU A 300 -8.95 15.64 -1.68
C GLU A 300 -8.57 17.06 -2.12
N ARG A 301 -7.46 17.58 -1.61
CA ARG A 301 -6.97 18.91 -1.98
C ARG A 301 -6.57 18.98 -3.45
N ILE A 302 -5.87 17.99 -3.98
CA ILE A 302 -5.43 17.98 -5.39
C ILE A 302 -6.63 17.81 -6.33
N THR A 303 -7.56 16.90 -6.02
CA THR A 303 -8.76 16.67 -6.84
C THR A 303 -9.67 17.90 -6.87
N THR A 304 -9.76 18.64 -5.77
CA THR A 304 -10.64 19.81 -5.64
C THR A 304 -10.03 21.09 -6.19
N TYR A 305 -8.73 21.33 -5.95
CA TYR A 305 -8.07 22.61 -6.24
C TYR A 305 -6.96 22.53 -7.29
N GLY A 306 -6.60 21.33 -7.74
CA GLY A 306 -5.43 21.07 -8.58
C GLY A 306 -4.09 21.22 -7.84
N GLY A 307 -2.99 20.96 -8.54
CA GLY A 307 -1.62 21.13 -8.03
C GLY A 307 -0.94 19.83 -7.63
N THR A 308 0.09 19.93 -6.78
CA THR A 308 0.89 18.78 -6.29
C THR A 308 1.00 18.79 -4.77
N ALA A 309 1.21 17.62 -4.18
CA ALA A 309 1.53 17.48 -2.77
C ALA A 309 2.99 17.88 -2.47
N PRO A 310 3.34 18.11 -1.19
CA PRO A 310 4.73 18.27 -0.77
C PRO A 310 5.65 17.22 -1.42
N GLY A 311 6.82 17.65 -1.87
CA GLY A 311 7.75 16.81 -2.63
C GLY A 311 7.47 16.69 -4.13
N GLY A 312 6.40 17.34 -4.64
CA GLY A 312 6.00 17.28 -6.04
C GLY A 312 5.22 16.02 -6.40
N LEU A 313 4.55 15.41 -5.42
CA LEU A 313 3.75 14.20 -5.61
C LEU A 313 2.45 14.52 -6.34
N ASP A 314 2.14 13.73 -7.37
CA ASP A 314 0.88 13.82 -8.10
C ASP A 314 -0.22 12.91 -7.50
N GLU A 315 -1.38 12.89 -8.14
CA GLU A 315 -2.52 12.11 -7.67
C GLU A 315 -2.25 10.60 -7.67
N ASP A 316 -1.54 10.08 -8.69
CA ASP A 316 -1.20 8.66 -8.78
C ASP A 316 -0.18 8.25 -7.72
N ASP A 317 0.78 9.12 -7.42
CA ASP A 317 1.74 8.94 -6.33
C ASP A 317 1.03 8.84 -4.98
N LEU A 318 0.08 9.74 -4.72
CA LEU A 318 -0.68 9.73 -3.47
C LEU A 318 -1.60 8.50 -3.36
N ARG A 319 -2.22 8.05 -4.46
CA ARG A 319 -2.97 6.78 -4.49
C ARG A 319 -2.07 5.59 -4.19
N HIS A 320 -0.86 5.57 -4.74
CA HIS A 320 0.14 4.53 -4.46
C HIS A 320 0.59 4.56 -3.00
N ILE A 321 0.90 5.74 -2.45
CA ILE A 321 1.25 5.94 -1.03
C ILE A 321 0.10 5.47 -0.14
N ARG A 322 -1.15 5.84 -0.46
CA ARG A 322 -2.35 5.37 0.25
C ARG A 322 -2.43 3.86 0.27
N SER A 323 -2.23 3.20 -0.87
CA SER A 323 -2.24 1.73 -0.97
C SER A 323 -1.13 1.10 -0.13
N CYS A 324 0.09 1.62 -0.20
CA CYS A 324 1.23 1.13 0.58
C CYS A 324 0.98 1.27 2.09
N ARG A 325 0.50 2.45 2.52
CA ARG A 325 0.16 2.74 3.91
C ARG A 325 -0.93 1.81 4.43
N ALA A 326 -1.99 1.63 3.67
CA ALA A 326 -3.09 0.73 4.00
C ALA A 326 -2.62 -0.71 4.22
N LYS A 327 -1.77 -1.23 3.32
CA LYS A 327 -1.18 -2.58 3.47
C LYS A 327 -0.22 -2.66 4.66
N GLY A 328 0.59 -1.63 4.89
CA GLY A 328 1.46 -1.54 6.06
C GLY A 328 0.67 -1.66 7.37
N LEU A 329 -0.39 -0.86 7.51
CA LEU A 329 -1.28 -0.90 8.67
C LEU A 329 -2.01 -2.24 8.80
N ALA A 330 -2.49 -2.82 7.70
CA ALA A 330 -3.11 -4.15 7.70
C ALA A 330 -2.13 -5.24 8.18
N ARG A 331 -0.85 -5.15 7.82
CA ARG A 331 0.19 -6.06 8.32
C ARG A 331 0.50 -5.84 9.79
N LEU A 332 0.52 -4.60 10.28
CA LEU A 332 0.65 -4.35 11.72
C LEU A 332 -0.52 -4.99 12.47
N ALA A 333 -1.74 -4.75 12.00
CA ALA A 333 -2.95 -5.37 12.54
C ALA A 333 -2.88 -6.91 12.55
N ALA A 334 -2.34 -7.52 11.48
CA ALA A 334 -2.17 -8.96 11.35
C ALA A 334 -1.01 -9.52 12.20
N ALA A 335 0.10 -8.81 12.34
CA ALA A 335 1.23 -9.21 13.19
C ALA A 335 0.87 -9.10 14.68
N GLU A 336 -0.02 -8.17 15.03
CA GLU A 336 -0.64 -8.08 16.35
C GLU A 336 -1.75 -9.14 16.57
N ALA A 337 -2.00 -10.07 15.64
CA ALA A 337 -2.97 -11.17 15.80
C ALA A 337 -2.49 -12.28 16.76
N ALA A 338 -1.97 -11.88 17.92
CA ALA A 338 -2.06 -12.73 19.10
C ALA A 338 -3.55 -12.94 19.43
N VAL A 339 -3.89 -14.16 19.87
CA VAL A 339 -5.25 -14.60 20.23
C VAL A 339 -5.83 -13.65 21.28
N GLY A 340 -6.58 -12.64 20.84
CA GLY A 340 -7.43 -11.83 21.69
C GLY A 340 -8.76 -12.56 21.93
N SER A 341 -9.39 -12.33 23.08
CA SER A 341 -10.76 -12.78 23.30
C SER A 341 -11.75 -11.77 22.75
N VAL A 342 -12.86 -12.27 22.21
CA VAL A 342 -13.95 -11.43 21.72
C VAL A 342 -14.60 -10.76 22.94
N LEU A 343 -14.57 -9.44 23.00
CA LEU A 343 -15.27 -8.65 24.01
C LEU A 343 -16.73 -8.42 23.61
N HIS A 344 -16.94 -8.02 22.36
CA HIS A 344 -18.28 -7.86 21.79
C HIS A 344 -18.31 -8.38 20.35
N GLU A 345 -19.45 -8.94 19.96
CA GLU A 345 -19.75 -9.29 18.58
C GLU A 345 -21.16 -8.82 18.24
N GLY A 346 -21.39 -8.51 16.97
CA GLY A 346 -22.69 -8.08 16.52
C GLY A 346 -22.76 -7.96 15.01
N THR A 347 -23.87 -7.42 14.53
CA THR A 347 -24.06 -7.17 13.09
C THR A 347 -23.55 -5.80 12.70
N CYS A 348 -22.99 -5.71 11.50
CA CYS A 348 -22.68 -4.44 10.87
C CYS A 348 -23.37 -4.35 9.51
N GLY A 349 -23.72 -3.14 9.10
CA GLY A 349 -24.29 -2.93 7.78
C GLY A 349 -24.37 -1.47 7.41
N THR A 350 -24.67 -1.22 6.14
CA THR A 350 -25.01 0.11 5.65
C THR A 350 -25.74 0.00 4.32
N ARG A 351 -26.43 1.08 3.96
CA ARG A 351 -27.07 1.23 2.65
C ARG A 351 -26.36 2.35 1.90
N ILE A 352 -25.75 2.02 0.77
CA ILE A 352 -24.98 2.95 -0.07
C ILE A 352 -25.86 3.33 -1.26
N THR A 353 -26.00 4.62 -1.54
CA THR A 353 -26.85 5.13 -2.63
C THR A 353 -26.08 6.11 -3.48
N GLY A 354 -26.22 6.06 -4.81
CA GLY A 354 -25.55 7.00 -5.72
C GLY A 354 -24.15 6.55 -6.16
N GLY A 355 -23.89 5.24 -6.19
CA GLY A 355 -22.70 4.71 -6.84
C GLY A 355 -22.87 4.70 -8.36
N THR A 356 -21.76 4.75 -9.08
CA THR A 356 -21.72 4.74 -10.55
C THR A 356 -20.61 3.81 -11.02
N ILE A 357 -20.88 3.01 -12.04
CA ILE A 357 -19.84 2.29 -12.79
C ILE A 357 -19.57 3.08 -14.05
N THR A 358 -18.32 3.40 -14.32
CA THR A 358 -17.88 4.02 -15.56
C THR A 358 -17.05 3.01 -16.34
N ALA A 359 -17.45 2.68 -17.57
CA ALA A 359 -16.71 1.77 -18.43
C ALA A 359 -16.28 2.48 -19.71
N GLU A 360 -14.98 2.48 -19.98
CA GLU A 360 -14.42 3.01 -21.22
C GLU A 360 -14.04 1.85 -22.13
N THR A 361 -14.56 1.87 -23.35
CA THR A 361 -14.20 0.88 -24.36
C THR A 361 -13.25 1.50 -25.36
N GLU A 362 -12.10 0.87 -25.56
CA GLU A 362 -11.19 1.19 -26.66
C GLU A 362 -11.26 0.05 -27.67
N GLN A 363 -11.76 0.33 -28.87
CA GLN A 363 -11.88 -0.67 -29.91
C GLN A 363 -10.48 -0.91 -30.51
N GLY A 364 -9.88 -2.07 -30.23
CA GLY A 364 -8.60 -2.46 -30.82
C GLY A 364 -8.73 -2.67 -32.34
N ASP A 365 -7.62 -2.50 -33.07
CA ASP A 365 -7.53 -2.75 -34.52
C ASP A 365 -7.86 -4.21 -34.92
N ASP A 366 -7.83 -5.14 -33.95
CA ASP A 366 -8.20 -6.55 -34.08
C ASP A 366 -9.68 -6.84 -33.75
N GLY A 367 -10.47 -5.81 -33.46
CA GLY A 367 -11.87 -5.92 -33.07
C GLY A 367 -12.09 -6.33 -31.61
N ARG A 368 -11.03 -6.52 -30.81
CA ARG A 368 -11.15 -6.79 -29.37
C ARG A 368 -11.06 -5.49 -28.59
N GLY A 369 -12.13 -5.16 -27.89
CA GLY A 369 -12.16 -3.97 -27.04
C GLY A 369 -11.53 -4.25 -25.67
N THR A 370 -10.59 -3.43 -25.21
CA THR A 370 -10.23 -3.42 -23.78
C THR A 370 -11.19 -2.48 -23.04
N ALA A 371 -11.94 -3.02 -22.08
CA ALA A 371 -12.81 -2.25 -21.21
C ALA A 371 -12.05 -1.82 -19.94
N VAL A 372 -11.83 -0.53 -19.77
CA VAL A 372 -11.37 0.04 -18.50
C VAL A 372 -12.61 0.34 -17.66
N VAL A 373 -12.79 -0.42 -16.57
CA VAL A 373 -13.92 -0.24 -15.65
C VAL A 373 -13.45 0.48 -14.40
N HIS A 374 -14.13 1.57 -14.07
CA HIS A 374 -14.02 2.34 -12.84
C HIS A 374 -15.33 2.25 -12.05
N VAL A 375 -15.24 2.23 -10.72
CA VAL A 375 -16.42 2.18 -9.84
C VAL A 375 -16.29 3.30 -8.83
N ASP A 376 -17.17 4.28 -8.94
CA ASP A 376 -17.30 5.40 -8.03
C ASP A 376 -18.37 5.08 -6.99
N LEU A 377 -17.99 5.12 -5.72
CA LEU A 377 -18.91 4.95 -4.60
C LEU A 377 -18.85 6.21 -3.74
N PRO A 378 -19.98 6.73 -3.26
CA PRO A 378 -19.99 7.82 -2.31
C PRO A 378 -19.48 7.37 -0.93
N ASP A 379 -19.22 8.33 -0.06
CA ASP A 379 -18.84 8.08 1.32
C ASP A 379 -19.83 7.14 2.01
N LEU A 380 -19.29 6.05 2.56
CA LEU A 380 -20.08 5.07 3.30
C LEU A 380 -20.00 5.34 4.81
N SER A 381 -21.15 5.24 5.47
CA SER A 381 -21.24 5.24 6.93
C SER A 381 -21.61 3.84 7.41
N LEU A 382 -20.62 3.08 7.87
CA LEU A 382 -20.85 1.75 8.43
C LEU A 382 -21.55 1.88 9.79
N GLU A 383 -22.72 1.25 9.91
CA GLU A 383 -23.44 1.13 11.17
C GLU A 383 -23.02 -0.17 11.85
N LEU A 384 -22.55 -0.07 13.10
CA LEU A 384 -22.29 -1.21 13.97
C LEU A 384 -23.42 -1.28 15.00
N ASP A 385 -23.95 -2.49 15.25
CA ASP A 385 -24.81 -2.72 16.41
C ASP A 385 -23.98 -2.67 17.69
N ASP A 386 -23.75 -1.46 18.19
CA ASP A 386 -22.96 -1.18 19.37
C ASP A 386 -23.82 -1.09 20.65
N SER A 387 -25.06 -1.56 20.60
CA SER A 387 -26.01 -1.48 21.72
C SER A 387 -25.52 -2.19 22.98
N ALA A 388 -24.74 -3.27 22.79
CA ALA A 388 -24.12 -4.05 23.85
C ALA A 388 -22.75 -3.50 24.33
N TRP A 389 -22.26 -2.41 23.75
CA TRP A 389 -20.95 -1.82 24.11
C TRP A 389 -21.07 -1.06 25.42
N GLU A 390 -20.97 -1.80 26.51
CA GLU A 390 -21.05 -1.30 27.88
C GLU A 390 -19.64 -1.05 28.47
N ALA A 391 -19.58 -0.49 29.68
CA ALA A 391 -18.35 -0.13 30.40
C ALA A 391 -17.43 0.87 29.66
N GLU A 392 -16.26 1.17 30.24
CA GLU A 392 -15.30 2.12 29.67
C GLU A 392 -14.74 1.63 28.33
N ALA A 393 -14.59 0.32 28.18
CA ALA A 393 -14.11 -0.28 26.95
C ALA A 393 -15.05 -0.08 25.77
N GLY A 394 -16.35 -0.34 25.95
CA GLY A 394 -17.35 -0.09 24.91
C GLY A 394 -17.46 1.39 24.54
N ARG A 395 -17.41 2.30 25.53
CA ARG A 395 -17.44 3.75 25.27
C ARG A 395 -16.22 4.24 24.48
N THR A 396 -15.03 3.77 24.86
CA THR A 396 -13.78 4.11 24.16
C THR A 396 -13.81 3.58 22.74
N ALA A 397 -14.26 2.33 22.55
CA ALA A 397 -14.42 1.76 21.21
C ALA A 397 -15.36 2.59 20.35
N ARG A 398 -16.52 3.00 20.87
CA ARG A 398 -17.52 3.79 20.14
C ARG A 398 -16.95 5.13 19.66
N GLU A 399 -16.26 5.85 20.55
CA GLU A 399 -15.61 7.12 20.19
C GLU A 399 -14.55 6.93 19.11
N ARG A 400 -13.72 5.88 19.22
CA ARG A 400 -12.59 5.65 18.31
C ARG A 400 -13.03 5.14 16.96
N VAL A 401 -13.96 4.18 16.90
CA VAL A 401 -14.50 3.67 15.64
C VAL A 401 -15.21 4.76 14.84
N ALA A 402 -15.92 5.68 15.51
CA ALA A 402 -16.51 6.85 14.85
C ALA A 402 -15.47 7.74 14.13
N ARG A 403 -14.22 7.72 14.58
CA ARG A 403 -13.09 8.49 14.02
C ARG A 403 -12.18 7.66 13.10
N MET A 404 -12.41 6.36 12.96
CA MET A 404 -11.61 5.48 12.09
C MET A 404 -12.04 5.61 10.63
N HIS A 405 -11.81 6.79 10.04
CA HIS A 405 -12.07 7.05 8.62
C HIS A 405 -11.40 6.00 7.71
N PHE A 406 -10.22 5.51 8.08
CA PHE A 406 -9.48 4.53 7.29
C PHE A 406 -10.23 3.19 7.11
N VAL A 407 -10.99 2.71 8.11
CA VAL A 407 -11.73 1.43 7.98
C VAL A 407 -12.84 1.59 6.93
N ARG A 408 -13.45 2.77 6.86
CA ARG A 408 -14.47 3.09 5.86
C ARG A 408 -13.87 3.12 4.47
N THR A 409 -12.71 3.77 4.30
CA THR A 409 -11.98 3.80 3.02
C THR A 409 -11.56 2.40 2.57
N LEU A 410 -11.04 1.56 3.49
CA LEU A 410 -10.67 0.17 3.17
C LEU A 410 -11.87 -0.66 2.70
N LEU A 411 -13.02 -0.50 3.34
CA LEU A 411 -14.26 -1.17 2.93
C LEU A 411 -14.75 -0.64 1.57
N GLN A 412 -14.64 0.67 1.33
CA GLN A 412 -15.04 1.30 0.07
C GLN A 412 -14.16 0.81 -1.09
N ASP A 413 -12.84 0.78 -0.91
CA ASP A 413 -11.88 0.27 -1.90
C ASP A 413 -12.10 -1.22 -2.17
N ALA A 414 -12.30 -2.02 -1.11
CA ALA A 414 -12.61 -3.45 -1.26
C ALA A 414 -13.95 -3.69 -1.98
N LEU A 415 -14.94 -2.85 -1.71
CA LEU A 415 -16.24 -2.89 -2.36
C LEU A 415 -16.15 -2.49 -3.84
N ALA A 416 -15.49 -1.37 -4.14
CA ALA A 416 -15.29 -0.87 -5.49
C ALA A 416 -14.53 -1.89 -6.34
N GLU A 417 -13.44 -2.46 -5.83
CA GLU A 417 -12.68 -3.49 -6.55
C GLU A 417 -13.50 -4.77 -6.73
N ARG A 418 -14.33 -5.14 -5.74
CA ARG A 418 -15.19 -6.33 -5.86
C ARG A 418 -16.28 -6.15 -6.92
N LEU A 419 -16.89 -4.96 -6.99
CA LEU A 419 -17.85 -4.58 -8.02
C LEU A 419 -17.16 -4.53 -9.39
N ARG A 420 -16.00 -3.89 -9.49
CA ARG A 420 -15.19 -3.82 -10.71
C ARG A 420 -14.87 -5.21 -11.27
N THR A 421 -14.39 -6.10 -10.41
CA THR A 421 -14.13 -7.50 -10.77
C THR A 421 -15.40 -8.20 -11.24
N ALA A 422 -16.52 -8.00 -10.55
CA ALA A 422 -17.80 -8.61 -10.93
C ALA A 422 -18.34 -8.13 -12.29
N VAL A 423 -18.10 -6.85 -12.64
CA VAL A 423 -18.42 -6.29 -13.97
C VAL A 423 -17.53 -6.93 -15.03
N LEU A 424 -16.21 -7.00 -14.79
CA LEU A 424 -15.23 -7.59 -15.71
C LEU A 424 -15.45 -9.10 -15.92
N ASP A 425 -15.92 -9.81 -14.89
CA ASP A 425 -16.31 -11.22 -14.96
C ASP A 425 -17.63 -11.44 -15.74
N GLY A 426 -18.24 -10.38 -16.27
CA GLY A 426 -19.46 -10.46 -17.07
C GLY A 426 -20.68 -10.89 -16.28
N ARG A 427 -20.77 -10.57 -14.98
CA ARG A 427 -21.97 -10.93 -14.20
C ARG A 427 -23.18 -10.20 -14.78
N PRO A 428 -24.25 -10.91 -15.20
CA PRO A 428 -25.37 -10.34 -15.94
C PRO A 428 -26.15 -9.27 -15.14
N GLU A 429 -26.00 -9.31 -13.83
CA GLU A 429 -26.60 -8.41 -12.84
C GLU A 429 -25.88 -7.06 -12.74
N LEU A 430 -24.63 -7.00 -13.25
CA LEU A 430 -23.67 -5.90 -13.09
C LEU A 430 -23.03 -5.48 -14.43
N ALA A 431 -23.23 -6.24 -15.51
CA ALA A 431 -22.66 -6.02 -16.82
C ALA A 431 -23.75 -5.87 -17.89
N HIS A 432 -23.68 -4.79 -18.67
CA HIS A 432 -24.56 -4.58 -19.82
C HIS A 432 -24.14 -5.49 -21.00
N PRO A 433 -25.07 -5.96 -21.85
CA PRO A 433 -24.76 -6.79 -23.03
C PRO A 433 -23.72 -6.17 -23.98
N ASP A 434 -23.62 -4.84 -24.03
CA ASP A 434 -22.63 -4.15 -24.87
C ASP A 434 -21.18 -4.22 -24.32
N LEU A 435 -21.01 -4.53 -23.02
CA LEU A 435 -19.69 -4.80 -22.42
C LEU A 435 -19.25 -6.26 -22.63
N THR A 436 -20.19 -7.18 -22.83
CA THR A 436 -19.93 -8.62 -23.00
C THR A 436 -19.91 -9.06 -24.48
N ALA A 437 -20.25 -8.18 -25.41
CA ALA A 437 -20.33 -8.47 -26.85
C ALA A 437 -18.96 -8.67 -27.57
N SER A 438 -17.83 -8.68 -26.86
CA SER A 438 -16.49 -8.90 -27.44
C SER A 438 -16.01 -10.37 -27.50
N GLU A 439 -16.86 -11.36 -27.16
CA GLU A 439 -16.50 -12.79 -27.26
C GLU A 439 -17.44 -13.62 -28.15
N SER A 440 -17.84 -13.11 -29.33
CA SER A 440 -18.49 -13.96 -30.37
C SER A 440 -17.70 -14.02 -31.67
#